data_AF-A0A6V7ULQ3-F1
#
_entry.id   AF-A0A6V7ULQ3-F1
#
_cell.length_a   1.000
_cell.length_b   1.000
_cell.length_c   1.000
_cell.angle_alpha   90.00
_cell.angle_beta   90.00
_cell.angle_gamma   90.00
#
_symmetry.space_group_name_H-M   'P 1'
#
loop_
_entity.id
_entity.type
_entity.pdbx_description
1 polymer ?
#
loop_
_entity_poly.entity_id
_entity_poly.type
_entity_poly.pdbx_seq_one_letter_code
_entity_poly.pdbx_strand_id
1 'polypeptide(L)' 'MDLFYINRGSYACPLPVVGERCPESNWLFYFRCCGELNTNCCFRLQDWAVFLIALFVVLIIISAFVNLLRCIFCH' A
#
# COMPACT_ATOMS: atom_id res chain seq x y z
N MET A 1 -7.25 16.85 12.38
CA MET A 1 -7.51 15.92 11.27
C MET A 1 -6.21 15.15 11.06
N ASP A 2 -6.05 14.00 11.70
CA ASP A 2 -4.79 13.23 11.69
C ASP A 2 -4.67 12.46 10.37
N LEU A 3 -4.36 13.20 9.29
CA LEU A 3 -4.33 12.72 7.90
C LEU A 3 -3.21 11.69 7.62
N PHE A 4 -2.32 11.44 8.60
CA PHE A 4 -1.18 10.55 8.45
C PHE A 4 -1.06 9.59 9.64
N TYR A 5 -2.04 8.71 9.82
CA TYR A 5 -1.87 7.56 10.72
C TYR A 5 -0.87 6.59 10.10
N ILE A 6 0.39 6.65 10.53
CA ILE A 6 1.47 5.77 10.06
C ILE A 6 1.40 4.46 10.86
N ASN A 7 1.16 3.34 10.18
CA ASN A 7 1.14 2.03 10.81
C ASN A 7 2.58 1.57 11.00
N ARG A 8 3.04 1.48 12.25
CA ARG A 8 4.37 0.94 12.61
C ARG A 8 4.52 -0.57 12.38
N GLY A 9 3.44 -1.26 12.01
CA GLY A 9 3.46 -2.70 11.75
C GLY A 9 3.78 -3.57 12.99
N SER A 10 3.97 -4.86 12.73
CA SER A 10 4.45 -5.85 13.71
C SER A 10 5.97 -6.00 13.57
N TYR A 11 6.69 -5.91 14.68
CA TYR A 11 8.15 -6.02 14.71
C TYR A 11 8.64 -7.48 14.80
N ALA A 12 7.81 -8.39 15.29
CA ALA A 12 8.07 -9.82 15.31
C ALA A 12 6.76 -10.60 15.27
N CYS A 13 6.81 -11.81 14.71
CA CYS A 13 5.68 -12.73 14.58
C CYS A 13 6.07 -14.14 15.06
N PRO A 14 5.25 -14.84 15.86
CA PRO A 14 3.98 -14.40 16.46
C PRO A 14 4.16 -13.56 17.73
N LEU A 15 5.34 -13.60 18.36
CA LEU A 15 5.63 -12.88 19.60
C LEU A 15 6.96 -12.13 19.52
N PRO A 16 7.05 -10.93 20.11
CA PRO A 16 8.27 -10.13 20.30
C PRO A 16 9.51 -10.88 20.80
N VAL A 17 9.28 -11.83 21.71
CA VAL A 17 10.30 -12.47 22.53
C VAL A 17 10.74 -13.82 21.95
N VAL A 18 9.90 -14.46 21.14
CA VAL A 18 10.07 -15.86 20.68
C VAL A 18 9.93 -16.00 19.16
N GLY A 19 9.44 -14.96 18.48
CA GLY A 19 9.13 -14.96 17.07
C GLY A 19 10.26 -14.47 16.18
N GLU A 20 10.13 -14.75 14.88
CA GLU A 20 11.04 -14.27 13.85
C GLU A 20 10.87 -12.75 13.71
N ARG A 21 11.99 -12.01 13.64
CA ARG A 21 11.93 -10.55 13.50
C ARG A 21 11.44 -10.20 12.11
N CYS A 22 10.37 -9.42 12.03
CA CYS A 22 9.94 -8.87 10.75
C CYS A 22 10.90 -7.77 10.31
N PRO A 23 11.10 -7.60 8.99
CA PRO A 23 11.87 -6.48 8.45
C PRO A 23 11.27 -5.13 8.86
N GLU A 24 12.12 -4.10 8.90
CA GLU A 24 11.73 -2.77 9.34
C GLU A 24 10.68 -2.14 8.41
N SER A 25 9.58 -1.68 9.01
CA SER A 25 8.53 -0.94 8.32
C SER A 25 8.99 0.48 8.01
N ASN A 26 8.60 0.99 6.84
CA ASN A 26 8.87 2.36 6.41
C ASN A 26 7.57 3.18 6.32
N TRP A 27 7.70 4.45 5.97
CA TRP A 27 6.55 5.34 5.77
C TRP A 27 5.59 4.87 4.66
N LEU A 28 6.12 4.19 3.63
CA LEU A 28 5.38 3.66 2.47
C LEU A 28 4.69 2.31 2.73
N PHE A 29 5.31 1.46 3.52
CA PHE A 29 4.89 0.08 3.70
C PHE A 29 5.23 -0.42 5.10
N TYR A 30 4.38 -1.30 5.62
CA TYR A 30 4.54 -1.90 6.92
C TYR A 30 4.32 -3.41 6.84
N PHE A 31 4.86 -4.13 7.81
CA PHE A 31 4.67 -5.57 7.92
C PHE A 31 3.62 -5.88 9.00
N ARG A 32 2.79 -6.89 8.77
CA ARG A 32 1.85 -7.43 9.79
C ARG A 32 1.97 -8.94 9.84
N CYS A 33 1.68 -9.52 11.00
CA CYS A 33 1.63 -10.97 11.12
C CYS A 33 0.43 -11.54 10.34
N CYS A 34 0.66 -12.68 9.68
CA CYS A 34 -0.31 -13.38 8.85
C CYS A 34 -0.02 -14.89 8.82
N GLY A 35 -0.92 -15.67 8.19
CA GLY A 35 -0.80 -17.12 8.08
C GLY A 35 -1.39 -17.88 9.27
N GLU A 36 -1.30 -19.21 9.24
CA GLU A 36 -1.71 -20.05 10.38
C GLU A 36 -0.84 -19.72 11.60
N LEU A 37 -1.52 -19.31 12.69
CA LEU A 37 -0.93 -18.84 13.94
C LEU A 37 -0.12 -17.53 13.87
N ASN A 38 -0.32 -16.67 12.87
CA ASN A 38 0.36 -15.37 12.77
C ASN A 38 1.89 -15.50 12.79
N THR A 39 2.41 -16.58 12.19
CA THR A 39 3.84 -16.91 12.18
C THR A 39 4.61 -16.20 11.09
N ASN A 40 3.94 -15.70 10.05
CA ASN A 40 4.58 -15.09 8.88
C ASN A 40 4.47 -13.56 8.89
N CYS A 41 5.48 -12.88 8.36
CA CYS A 41 5.47 -11.44 8.12
C CYS A 41 4.91 -11.14 6.72
N CYS A 42 3.73 -10.54 6.64
CA CYS A 42 3.12 -10.10 5.39
C CYS A 42 3.38 -8.62 5.11
N PHE A 43 3.79 -8.32 3.87
CA PHE A 43 3.94 -6.97 3.35
C PHE A 43 2.58 -6.30 3.12
N ARG A 44 2.44 -5.05 3.57
CA ARG A 44 1.25 -4.22 3.35
C ARG A 44 1.66 -2.79 3.03
N LEU A 45 1.00 -2.16 2.06
CA LEU A 45 1.18 -0.74 1.80
C LEU A 45 0.42 0.09 2.85
N GLN A 46 0.94 1.28 3.14
CA GLN A 46 0.24 2.24 3.98
C GLN A 46 -1.03 2.77 3.29
N ASP A 47 -2.09 3.01 4.04
CA ASP A 47 -3.39 3.43 3.48
C ASP A 47 -3.28 4.68 2.61
N TRP A 48 -2.51 5.68 3.06
CA TRP A 48 -2.27 6.91 2.28
C TRP A 48 -1.58 6.62 0.94
N ALA A 49 -0.68 5.64 0.88
CA ALA A 49 0.03 5.26 -0.34
C ALA A 49 -0.94 4.57 -1.32
N VAL A 50 -1.82 3.71 -0.82
CA VAL A 50 -2.87 3.07 -1.62
C VAL A 50 -3.82 4.11 -2.22
N PHE A 51 -4.26 5.10 -1.43
CA PHE A 51 -5.13 6.18 -1.92
C PHE A 51 -4.45 7.02 -3.01
N LEU A 52 -3.17 7.37 -2.84
CA LEU A 52 -2.43 8.12 -3.87
C LEU A 52 -2.28 7.32 -5.16
N ILE A 53 -1.91 6.05 -5.08
CA ILE A 53 -1.79 5.17 -6.25
C ILE A 53 -3.13 5.07 -6.99
N ALA A 54 -4.23 4.87 -6.25
CA ALA A 54 -5.57 4.82 -6.84
C ALA A 54 -5.93 6.13 -7.57
N LEU A 55 -5.62 7.29 -6.97
CA LEU A 55 -5.84 8.59 -7.59
C LEU A 55 -5.04 8.75 -8.90
N PHE A 56 -3.75 8.39 -8.89
CA PHE A 56 -2.92 8.47 -10.10
C PHE A 56 -3.43 7.57 -11.23
N VAL A 57 -3.85 6.34 -10.91
CA VAL A 57 -4.43 5.42 -11.89
C VAL A 57 -5.68 6.01 -12.53
N VAL A 58 -6.57 6.62 -11.73
CA VAL A 58 -7.78 7.27 -12.26
C VAL A 58 -7.43 8.44 -13.19
N LEU A 59 -6.46 9.28 -12.82
CA LEU A 59 -6.02 10.40 -13.67
C LEU A 59 -5.40 9.93 -14.99
N ILE A 60 -4.61 8.85 -14.96
CA ILE A 60 -4.03 8.24 -16.16
C ILE A 60 -5.15 7.72 -17.06
N ILE A 61 -6.14 7.02 -16.52
CA ILE A 61 -7.29 6.52 -17.28
C ILE A 61 -8.03 7.70 -17.93
N ILE A 62 -8.38 8.74 -17.17
CA ILE A 62 -9.08 9.92 -17.70
C ILE A 62 -8.26 10.58 -18.82
N SER A 63 -6.96 10.80 -18.61
CA SER A 63 -6.10 11.41 -19.62
C SER A 63 -5.98 10.55 -20.89
N ALA A 64 -5.88 9.22 -20.75
CA ALA A 64 -5.87 8.29 -21.86
C ALA A 64 -7.20 8.36 -22.64
N PHE A 65 -8.34 8.37 -21.95
CA PHE A 65 -9.65 8.53 -22.58
C PHE A 65 -9.79 9.86 -23.31
N VAL A 66 -9.39 10.99 -22.69
CA VAL A 66 -9.43 12.30 -23.34
C VAL A 66 -8.52 12.35 -24.56
N ASN A 67 -7.32 11.78 -24.48
CA ASN A 67 -6.40 11.75 -25.61
C ASN A 67 -6.93 10.87 -26.75
N LEU A 68 -7.54 9.74 -26.42
CA LEU A 68 -8.14 8.82 -27.38
C LEU A 68 -9.37 9.45 -28.05
N LEU A 69 -10.24 10.13 -27.28
CA LEU A 69 -11.35 10.91 -27.81
C LEU A 69 -10.86 12.03 -28.74
N ARG A 70 -9.79 12.75 -28.37
CA ARG A 70 -9.16 13.74 -29.25
C ARG A 70 -8.61 13.11 -30.53
N CYS A 71 -7.99 11.94 -30.46
CA CYS A 71 -7.53 11.22 -31.65
C CYS A 71 -8.68 10.79 -32.57
N ILE A 72 -9.82 10.34 -32.02
CA ILE A 72 -10.98 9.90 -32.82
C ILE A 72 -11.75 11.09 -33.41
N PHE A 73 -11.95 12.17 -32.65
CA PHE A 73 -12.71 13.35 -33.10
C PHE A 73 -11.88 14.36 -33.91
N CYS A 74 -10.56 14.18 -34.03
CA CYS A 74 -9.71 14.92 -34.96
C CYS A 74 -9.43 14.16 -36.28
N HIS A 75 -10.16 13.08 -36.57
CA HIS A 75 -10.24 12.46 -37.89
C HIS A 75 -11.57 12.80 -38.57
#